data_AF-A0A968Q8S2-F1
#
_entry.id   AF-A0A968Q8S2-F1
#
_cell.length_a   1.000
_cell.length_b   1.000
_cell.length_c   1.000
_cell.angle_alpha   90.00
_cell.angle_beta   90.00
_cell.angle_gamma   90.00
#
_symmetry.space_group_name_H-M   'P 1'
#
loop_
_entity.id
_entity.type
_entity.pdbx_description
1 polymer ?
#
loop_
_entity_poly.entity_id
_entity_poly.type
_entity_poly.pdbx_seq_one_letter_code
_entity_poly.pdbx_strand_id
1 'polypeptide(L)'
;MLAGGSVLAGSSVIAAALWITPTVSPQPASQALQEECIKIEQTQNFLSRDKLKKLLEVDAQAPKAAVREVLSEPHCVLEPSTNEGGVQAEREAYPLEFDPNTWLIVLYEGDQYAGYDFTFRQ
;
A
#
# COMPACT_ATOMS: atom_id res chain seq x y z
N MET A 1 28.86 38.93 -69.38
CA MET A 1 27.53 38.35 -69.71
C MET A 1 26.97 37.73 -68.44
N LEU A 2 25.68 38.01 -68.17
CA LEU A 2 24.93 37.68 -66.96
C LEU A 2 24.65 36.18 -66.77
N ALA A 3 24.58 35.75 -65.50
CA ALA A 3 23.62 34.81 -64.87
C ALA A 3 24.29 34.26 -63.59
N GLY A 4 23.73 34.20 -62.38
CA GLY A 4 22.34 34.27 -61.92
C GLY A 4 21.99 32.97 -61.16
N GLY A 5 21.61 33.07 -59.88
CA GLY A 5 21.04 31.99 -59.06
C GLY A 5 21.88 31.70 -57.79
N SER A 6 21.52 32.03 -56.54
CA SER A 6 20.30 31.94 -55.71
C SER A 6 20.38 30.77 -54.69
N VAL A 7 20.65 31.15 -53.42
CA VAL A 7 20.08 30.75 -52.11
C VAL A 7 19.92 29.27 -51.72
N LEU A 8 20.26 28.94 -50.46
CA LEU A 8 19.50 28.17 -49.41
C LEU A 8 20.51 27.68 -48.34
N ALA A 9 20.66 28.33 -47.19
CA ALA A 9 19.85 28.16 -45.97
C ALA A 9 19.85 26.72 -45.43
N GLY A 10 20.44 26.50 -44.25
CA GLY A 10 20.36 25.21 -43.54
C GLY A 10 21.21 25.14 -42.28
N SER A 11 20.86 25.92 -41.26
CA SER A 11 21.39 25.71 -39.89
C SER A 11 20.78 24.45 -39.31
N SER A 12 21.58 23.40 -39.16
CA SER A 12 21.19 22.18 -38.45
C SER A 12 21.27 22.41 -36.93
N VAL A 13 20.16 22.79 -36.31
CA VAL A 13 19.97 22.61 -34.87
C VAL A 13 19.41 21.21 -34.63
N ILE A 14 20.24 20.34 -34.04
CA ILE A 14 19.81 19.01 -33.61
C ILE A 14 18.98 19.20 -32.33
N ALA A 15 17.65 19.16 -32.46
CA ALA A 15 16.74 19.10 -31.31
C ALA A 15 16.72 17.66 -30.79
N ALA A 16 17.52 17.38 -29.76
CA ALA A 16 17.44 16.14 -29.00
C ALA A 16 16.17 16.16 -28.14
N ALA A 17 15.12 15.47 -28.58
CA ALA A 17 13.94 15.22 -27.75
C ALA A 17 14.30 14.24 -26.63
N LEU A 18 14.52 14.76 -25.42
CA LEU A 18 14.67 13.96 -24.20
C LEU A 18 13.29 13.43 -23.80
N TRP A 19 13.02 12.17 -24.12
CA TRP A 19 11.87 11.44 -23.59
C TRP A 19 12.16 11.09 -22.13
N ILE A 20 11.77 11.97 -21.20
CA ILE A 20 11.76 11.66 -19.77
C ILE A 20 10.50 10.82 -19.52
N THR A 21 10.63 9.49 -19.58
CA THR A 21 9.59 8.61 -19.03
C THR A 21 9.70 8.69 -17.50
N PRO A 22 8.67 9.14 -16.77
CA PRO A 22 8.67 8.99 -15.33
C PRO A 22 8.59 7.49 -15.04
N THR A 23 9.71 6.92 -14.60
CA THR A 23 9.75 5.56 -14.08
C THR A 23 9.09 5.60 -12.71
N VAL A 24 7.77 5.55 -12.67
CA VAL A 24 7.05 5.17 -11.44
C VAL A 24 7.30 3.67 -11.31
N SER A 25 8.34 3.30 -10.58
CA SER A 25 8.56 1.93 -10.16
C SER A 25 7.36 1.52 -9.29
N PRO A 26 6.56 0.53 -9.69
CA PRO A 26 5.58 -0.05 -8.79
C PRO A 26 6.38 -0.76 -7.71
N GLN A 27 6.45 -0.18 -6.51
CA GLN A 27 6.99 -0.88 -5.35
C GLN A 27 6.08 -2.09 -5.11
N PRO A 28 6.55 -3.33 -5.22
CA PRO A 28 5.72 -4.48 -4.91
C PRO A 28 5.42 -4.44 -3.41
N ALA A 29 4.16 -4.20 -3.04
CA ALA A 29 3.66 -4.16 -1.66
C ALA A 29 3.86 -5.49 -0.89
N SER A 30 4.38 -6.52 -1.56
CA SER A 30 4.45 -7.90 -1.11
C SER A 30 5.64 -8.25 -0.23
N GLN A 31 6.77 -7.53 -0.34
CA GLN A 31 8.01 -7.87 0.36
C GLN A 31 8.22 -7.06 1.66
N ALA A 32 7.42 -6.04 1.92
CA ALA A 32 7.69 -5.07 2.99
C ALA A 32 7.28 -5.56 4.40
N LEU A 33 6.34 -6.50 4.51
CA LEU A 33 5.69 -6.79 5.81
C LEU A 33 6.48 -7.62 6.81
N GLN A 34 7.51 -8.34 6.39
CA GLN A 34 8.41 -8.99 7.35
C GLN A 34 9.35 -7.98 8.00
N GLU A 35 9.70 -6.91 7.28
CA GLU A 35 10.58 -5.84 7.76
C GLU A 35 9.81 -4.74 8.53
N GLU A 36 8.49 -4.65 8.34
CA GLU A 36 7.63 -3.65 8.99
C GLU A 36 7.06 -4.09 10.36
N CYS A 37 7.32 -5.32 10.81
CA CYS A 37 6.76 -5.79 12.07
C CYS A 37 7.55 -5.26 13.29
N ILE A 38 6.96 -4.31 14.01
CA ILE A 38 7.59 -3.73 15.21
C ILE A 38 7.35 -4.58 16.45
N LYS A 39 6.23 -5.30 16.49
CA LYS A 39 5.86 -6.12 17.64
C LYS A 39 5.02 -7.31 17.24
N ILE A 40 5.51 -8.51 17.54
CA ILE A 40 4.72 -9.74 17.48
C ILE A 40 3.86 -9.82 18.75
N GLU A 41 2.54 -9.87 18.57
CA GLU A 41 1.58 -9.98 19.69
C GLU A 41 1.15 -11.44 19.88
N GLN A 42 0.66 -12.11 18.82
CA GLN A 42 0.32 -13.54 18.85
C GLN A 42 0.76 -14.32 17.61
N THR A 43 1.67 -15.26 17.79
CA THR A 43 2.22 -16.06 16.68
C THR A 43 1.20 -16.99 16.01
N GLN A 44 0.09 -17.32 16.67
CA GLN A 44 -0.89 -18.31 16.20
C GLN A 44 -2.30 -17.75 15.93
N ASN A 45 -2.48 -16.42 15.87
CA ASN A 45 -3.77 -15.87 15.48
C ASN A 45 -3.90 -15.81 13.95
N PHE A 46 -4.54 -16.85 13.38
CA PHE A 46 -4.93 -16.87 11.98
C PHE A 46 -6.40 -16.43 11.85
N LEU A 47 -6.65 -15.54 10.89
CA LEU A 47 -7.97 -15.01 10.64
C LEU A 47 -8.79 -15.97 9.78
N SER A 48 -9.86 -16.52 10.36
CA SER A 48 -10.81 -17.38 9.65
C SER A 48 -11.75 -16.57 8.75
N ARG A 49 -12.39 -17.24 7.78
CA ARG A 49 -13.41 -16.61 6.92
C ARG A 49 -14.58 -16.02 7.71
N ASP A 50 -14.97 -16.67 8.81
CA ASP A 50 -16.10 -16.23 9.62
C ASP A 50 -15.77 -14.96 10.41
N LYS A 51 -14.56 -14.86 10.97
CA LYS A 51 -14.09 -13.62 11.60
C LYS A 51 -13.96 -12.48 10.57
N LEU A 52 -13.43 -12.77 9.37
CA LEU A 52 -13.35 -11.76 8.30
C LEU A 52 -14.74 -11.26 7.90
N LYS A 53 -15.73 -12.15 7.74
CA LYS A 53 -17.11 -11.73 7.44
C LYS A 53 -17.69 -10.82 8.51
N LYS A 54 -17.48 -11.14 9.79
CA LYS A 54 -17.92 -10.30 10.91
C LYS A 54 -17.23 -8.94 10.91
N LEU A 55 -15.96 -8.85 10.51
CA LEU A 55 -15.28 -7.56 10.36
C LEU A 55 -15.99 -6.65 9.34
N LEU A 56 -16.51 -7.23 8.25
CA LEU A 56 -17.22 -6.47 7.22
C LEU A 56 -18.55 -5.88 7.73
N GLU A 57 -19.02 -6.32 8.89
CA GLU A 57 -20.19 -5.80 9.59
C GLU A 57 -19.82 -4.72 10.63
N VAL A 58 -18.52 -4.49 10.88
CA VAL A 58 -18.05 -3.46 11.80
C VAL A 58 -18.06 -2.10 11.10
N ASP A 59 -18.79 -1.15 11.68
CA ASP A 59 -18.90 0.22 11.17
C ASP A 59 -17.53 0.93 11.18
N ALA A 60 -17.31 1.76 10.16
CA ALA A 60 -16.19 2.70 10.18
C ALA A 60 -16.24 3.58 11.44
N GLN A 61 -15.08 3.96 11.95
CA GLN A 61 -14.89 4.70 13.21
C GLN A 61 -15.27 3.95 14.49
N ALA A 62 -15.66 2.67 14.40
CA ALA A 62 -15.85 1.85 15.59
C ALA A 62 -14.56 1.81 16.44
N PRO A 63 -14.66 1.68 17.78
CA PRO A 63 -13.48 1.59 18.62
C PRO A 63 -12.61 0.39 18.25
N LYS A 64 -11.29 0.54 18.34
CA LYS A 64 -10.31 -0.55 18.12
C LYS A 64 -10.63 -1.80 18.94
N ALA A 65 -11.12 -1.61 20.17
CA ALA A 65 -11.57 -2.69 21.02
C ALA A 65 -12.70 -3.54 20.38
N ALA A 66 -13.64 -2.93 19.66
CA ALA A 66 -14.72 -3.64 18.97
C ALA A 66 -14.17 -4.50 17.82
N VAL A 67 -13.17 -4.00 17.08
CA VAL A 67 -12.47 -4.79 16.06
C VAL A 67 -11.74 -5.97 16.70
N ARG A 68 -11.02 -5.74 17.80
CA ARG A 68 -10.30 -6.79 18.53
C ARG A 68 -11.22 -7.81 19.21
N GLU A 69 -12.46 -7.46 19.53
CA GLU A 69 -13.46 -8.44 19.99
C GLU A 69 -13.79 -9.46 18.88
N VAL A 70 -13.82 -9.02 17.63
CA VAL A 70 -14.06 -9.89 16.46
C VAL A 70 -12.80 -10.67 16.07
N LEU A 71 -11.67 -9.98 15.93
CA LEU A 71 -10.45 -10.55 15.34
C LEU A 71 -9.51 -11.18 16.35
N SER A 72 -9.65 -10.83 17.63
CA SER A 72 -8.65 -11.06 18.69
C SER A 72 -7.37 -10.21 18.46
N GLU A 73 -6.36 -10.40 19.30
CA GLU A 73 -5.07 -9.71 19.17
C GLU A 73 -4.38 -10.03 17.84
N PRO A 74 -3.73 -9.05 17.19
CA PRO A 74 -3.11 -9.28 15.89
C PRO A 74 -1.96 -10.27 15.96
N HIS A 75 -1.53 -10.75 14.79
CA HIS A 75 -0.26 -11.45 14.72
C HIS A 75 0.90 -10.49 14.96
N CYS A 76 0.83 -9.34 14.30
CA CYS A 76 1.86 -8.33 14.33
C CYS A 76 1.26 -6.92 14.34
N VAL A 77 1.81 -6.04 15.17
CA VAL A 77 1.66 -4.59 15.02
C VAL A 77 2.77 -4.12 14.09
N LEU A 78 2.39 -3.41 13.03
CA LEU A 78 3.32 -2.89 12.03
C LEU A 78 3.73 -1.46 12.36
N GLU A 79 4.85 -0.99 11.79
CA GLU A 79 5.19 0.43 11.77
C GLU A 79 3.97 1.25 11.28
N PRO A 80 3.63 2.39 11.90
CA PRO A 80 2.56 3.24 11.38
C PRO A 80 2.89 3.74 9.96
N SER A 81 1.87 3.92 9.12
CA SER A 81 2.04 4.53 7.80
C SER A 81 1.13 5.74 7.63
N THR A 82 1.48 6.63 6.71
CA THR A 82 0.60 7.75 6.34
C THR A 82 -0.37 7.28 5.26
N ASN A 83 -1.67 7.49 5.45
CA ASN A 83 -2.67 7.22 4.42
C ASN A 83 -2.65 8.32 3.33
N GLU A 84 -3.43 8.14 2.24
CA GLU A 84 -3.48 9.12 1.14
C GLU A 84 -3.95 10.52 1.59
N GLY A 85 -4.65 10.61 2.73
CA GLY A 85 -5.09 11.85 3.35
C GLY A 85 -4.02 12.56 4.20
N GLY A 86 -2.80 12.01 4.30
CA GLY A 86 -1.74 12.57 5.14
C GLY A 86 -1.89 12.26 6.63
N VAL A 87 -2.84 11.39 7.00
CA VAL A 87 -3.10 11.01 8.39
C VAL A 87 -2.28 9.78 8.74
N GLN A 88 -1.64 9.80 9.92
CA GLN A 88 -0.91 8.66 10.43
C GLN A 88 -1.88 7.58 10.88
N ALA A 89 -1.74 6.38 10.31
CA ALA A 89 -2.53 5.21 10.64
C ALA A 89 -1.68 4.19 11.40
N GLU A 90 -2.17 3.74 12.55
CA GLU A 90 -1.68 2.52 13.19
C GLU A 90 -2.15 1.31 12.39
N ARG A 91 -1.35 0.25 12.40
CA ARG A 91 -1.57 -0.90 11.52
C ARG A 91 -1.39 -2.22 12.25
N GLU A 92 -2.35 -3.12 12.04
CA GLU A 92 -2.35 -4.46 12.62
C GLU A 92 -2.49 -5.52 11.54
N ALA A 93 -1.63 -6.52 11.58
CA ALA A 93 -1.58 -7.58 10.59
C ALA A 93 -2.17 -8.89 11.12
N TYR A 94 -3.02 -9.49 10.31
CA TYR A 94 -3.71 -10.75 10.57
C TYR A 94 -3.53 -11.71 9.38
N PRO A 95 -2.68 -12.75 9.50
CA PRO A 95 -2.53 -13.75 8.44
C PRO A 95 -3.85 -14.50 8.23
N LEU A 96 -4.26 -14.69 6.97
CA LEU A 96 -5.47 -15.44 6.67
C LEU A 96 -5.25 -16.94 6.81
N GLU A 97 -6.17 -17.63 7.49
CA GLU A 97 -6.11 -19.09 7.66
C GLU A 97 -6.27 -19.84 6.32
N PHE A 98 -7.12 -19.32 5.44
CA PHE A 98 -7.53 -19.97 4.19
C PHE A 98 -6.72 -19.52 2.97
N ASP A 99 -5.82 -18.56 3.15
CA ASP A 99 -4.88 -18.11 2.13
C ASP A 99 -3.59 -17.63 2.83
N PRO A 100 -2.65 -18.56 3.13
CA PRO A 100 -1.48 -18.27 3.97
C PRO A 100 -0.54 -17.20 3.39
N ASN A 101 -0.64 -16.92 2.10
CA ASN A 101 0.14 -15.89 1.41
C ASN A 101 -0.55 -14.53 1.44
N THR A 102 -1.74 -14.40 2.02
CA THR A 102 -2.47 -13.13 2.11
C THR A 102 -2.68 -12.75 3.57
N TRP A 103 -2.37 -11.50 3.89
CA TRP A 103 -2.60 -10.95 5.22
C TRP A 103 -3.64 -9.82 5.12
N LEU A 104 -4.54 -9.75 6.10
CA LEU A 104 -5.39 -8.59 6.30
C LEU A 104 -4.61 -7.56 7.13
N ILE A 105 -4.57 -6.32 6.66
CA ILE A 105 -4.04 -5.18 7.39
C ILE A 105 -5.21 -4.33 7.86
N VAL A 106 -5.39 -4.22 9.17
CA VAL A 106 -6.38 -3.33 9.78
C VAL A 106 -5.72 -1.98 10.07
N LEU A 107 -6.40 -0.90 9.70
CA LEU A 107 -5.94 0.48 9.84
C LEU A 107 -6.72 1.18 10.95
N TYR A 108 -6.03 1.93 11.79
CA TYR A 108 -6.65 2.77 12.82
C TYR A 108 -6.13 4.20 12.79
N GLU A 109 -7.02 5.15 13.01
CA GLU A 109 -6.69 6.54 13.28
C GLU A 109 -6.86 6.78 14.78
N GLY A 110 -5.75 6.68 15.53
CA GLY A 110 -5.79 6.58 16.99
C GLY A 110 -6.53 5.31 17.43
N ASP A 111 -7.59 5.45 18.23
CA ASP A 111 -8.38 4.32 18.75
C ASP A 111 -9.61 3.98 17.87
N GLN A 112 -9.69 4.52 16.66
CA GLN A 112 -10.83 4.35 15.77
C GLN A 112 -10.46 3.52 14.54
N TYR A 113 -11.32 2.57 14.20
CA TYR A 113 -11.21 1.75 13.00
C TYR A 113 -11.37 2.61 11.74
N ALA A 114 -10.33 2.67 10.93
CA ALA A 114 -10.28 3.46 9.70
C ALA A 114 -10.53 2.61 8.44
N GLY A 115 -10.46 1.29 8.57
CA GLY A 115 -10.69 0.35 7.47
C GLY A 115 -9.65 -0.76 7.43
N TYR A 116 -9.55 -1.42 6.28
CA TYR A 116 -8.59 -2.51 6.07
C TYR A 116 -8.07 -2.53 4.64
N ASP A 117 -6.95 -3.21 4.46
CA ASP A 117 -6.38 -3.55 3.16
C ASP A 117 -5.90 -5.02 3.16
N PHE A 118 -5.57 -5.54 1.99
CA PHE A 118 -4.92 -6.82 1.83
C PHE A 118 -3.53 -6.65 1.25
N THR A 119 -2.65 -7.49 1.73
CA THR A 119 -1.29 -7.60 1.24
C THR A 119 -0.96 -9.05 0.96
N PHE A 120 -0.16 -9.25 -0.08
CA PHE A 120 0.15 -10.56 -0.62
C PHE A 120 1.63 -10.81 -0.40
N ARG A 121 2.00 -11.81 0.38
CA ARG A 121 3.37 -12.29 0.51
C ARG A 121 3.74 -13.09 -0.74
N GLN A 122 4.83 -12.68 -1.40
CA GLN A 122 5.44 -13.41 -2.53
C GLN A 122 6.75 -14.05 -2.09
#